data_AF-A0A925SIT5-F1
#
_entry.id   AF-A0A925SIT5-F1
#
_cell.length_a   1.000
_cell.length_b   1.000
_cell.length_c   1.000
_cell.angle_alpha   90.00
_cell.angle_beta   90.00
_cell.angle_gamma   90.00
#
_symmetry.space_group_name_H-M   'P 1'
#
loop_
_entity.id
_entity.type
_entity.pdbx_description
1 polymer ?
#
loop_
_entity_poly.entity_id
_entity_poly.type
_entity_poly.pdbx_seq_one_letter_code
_entity_poly.pdbx_strand_id
1 'polypeptide(L)'
;MNAFSINCRRCSRLAGFLDAVRADHPDYYAKPVPPFGDASPRLLIVGLAPGMHGANRTGRPFTGDFAGILLYESLHALGLSSAPTSVDAHDGLRLNG
;
A
#
# COMPACT_ATOMS: atom_id res chain seq x y z
N MET A 1 -4.31 22.03 6.36
CA MET A 1 -3.97 20.59 6.38
C MET A 1 -3.09 20.30 5.18
N ASN A 2 -1.90 19.74 5.36
CA ASN A 2 -1.06 19.34 4.23
C ASN A 2 -1.65 18.04 3.66
N ALA A 3 -2.21 18.12 2.45
CA ALA A 3 -2.75 16.99 1.73
C ALA A 3 -1.64 15.97 1.40
N PHE A 4 -2.01 14.69 1.30
CA PHE A 4 -1.17 13.67 0.70
C PHE A 4 -0.66 14.15 -0.67
N SER A 5 0.63 13.94 -0.95
CA SER A 5 1.24 14.26 -2.24
C SER A 5 2.04 13.07 -2.74
N ILE A 6 1.64 12.54 -3.88
CA ILE A 6 2.37 11.48 -4.59
C ILE A 6 3.78 11.90 -5.02
N ASN A 7 4.07 13.20 -5.05
CA ASN A 7 5.38 13.75 -5.40
C ASN A 7 6.14 14.25 -4.16
N CYS A 8 5.73 13.86 -2.95
CA CYS A 8 6.41 14.29 -1.73
C CYS A 8 7.85 13.76 -1.67
N ARG A 9 8.80 14.67 -1.46
CA ARG A 9 10.25 14.36 -1.34
C ARG A 9 10.90 14.98 -0.09
N ARG A 10 10.09 15.29 0.93
CA ARG A 10 10.55 15.99 2.15
C ARG A 10 11.61 15.19 2.94
N CYS A 11 11.59 13.87 2.84
CA CYS A 11 12.54 12.99 3.52
C CYS A 11 13.66 12.58 2.55
N SER A 12 14.77 13.32 2.52
CA SER A 12 15.87 13.13 1.56
C SER A 12 16.37 11.69 1.47
N ARG A 13 16.58 11.02 2.62
CA ARG A 13 16.98 9.61 2.68
C ARG A 13 15.99 8.68 1.98
N LEU A 14 14.68 8.88 2.19
CA LEU A 14 13.64 8.04 1.59
C LEU A 14 13.46 8.35 0.10
N ALA A 15 13.52 9.63 -0.26
CA ALA A 15 13.41 10.06 -1.65
C ALA A 15 14.55 9.48 -2.51
N GLY A 16 15.80 9.53 -2.01
CA GLY A 16 16.94 8.90 -2.67
C GLY A 16 16.83 7.38 -2.73
N PHE A 17 16.32 6.74 -1.68
CA PHE A 17 16.04 5.30 -1.70
C PHE A 17 15.01 4.93 -2.78
N LEU A 18 13.92 5.68 -2.91
CA LEU A 18 12.90 5.43 -3.93
C LEU A 18 13.44 5.66 -5.36
N ASP A 19 14.35 6.61 -5.54
CA ASP A 19 15.01 6.80 -6.85
C ASP A 19 15.88 5.60 -7.21
N ALA A 20 16.64 5.05 -6.25
CA ALA A 20 17.43 3.84 -6.45
C ALA A 20 16.53 2.63 -6.77
N VAL A 21 15.45 2.43 -6.00
CA VAL A 21 14.47 1.36 -6.28
C VAL A 21 13.89 1.48 -7.68
N ARG A 22 13.59 2.69 -8.16
CA ARG A 22 13.07 2.89 -9.53
C ARG A 22 14.13 2.65 -10.61
N ALA A 23 15.40 2.92 -10.32
CA ALA A 23 16.49 2.61 -11.25
C ALA A 23 16.67 1.09 -11.39
N ASP A 24 16.61 0.36 -10.28
CA ASP A 24 16.77 -1.11 -10.25
C ASP A 24 15.51 -1.85 -10.71
N HIS A 25 14.33 -1.29 -10.45
CA HIS A 25 13.02 -1.84 -10.80
C HIS A 25 12.14 -0.78 -11.50
N PRO A 26 12.30 -0.58 -12.82
CA PRO A 26 11.59 0.47 -13.55
C PRO A 26 10.07 0.33 -13.58
N ASP A 27 9.55 -0.88 -13.36
CA ASP A 27 8.14 -1.23 -13.32
C ASP A 27 7.49 -1.02 -11.93
N TYR A 28 8.29 -0.76 -10.89
CA TYR A 28 7.77 -0.57 -9.53
C TYR A 28 7.09 0.79 -9.36
N TYR A 29 6.13 0.83 -8.44
CA TYR A 29 5.47 2.07 -8.03
C TYR A 29 6.45 3.14 -7.53
N ALA A 30 7.38 2.75 -6.62
CA ALA A 30 8.52 3.54 -6.14
C ALA A 30 8.23 5.03 -5.83
N LYS A 31 7.09 5.28 -5.16
CA LYS A 31 6.56 6.61 -4.79
C LYS A 31 5.89 6.55 -3.41
N PRO A 32 5.59 7.70 -2.77
CA PRO A 32 4.68 7.75 -1.63
C PRO A 32 3.38 6.99 -1.90
N VAL A 33 3.12 5.95 -1.10
CA VAL A 33 1.97 5.05 -1.27
C VAL A 33 0.70 5.72 -0.70
N PRO A 34 -0.38 5.86 -1.47
CA PRO A 34 -1.63 6.43 -0.99
C PRO A 34 -2.33 5.49 0.01
N PRO A 35 -3.18 6.04 0.90
CA PRO A 35 -4.09 5.20 1.68
C PRO A 35 -5.05 4.44 0.76
N PHE A 36 -5.52 3.29 1.22
CA PHE A 36 -6.48 2.44 0.54
C PHE A 36 -7.55 2.00 1.54
N GLY A 37 -8.82 2.08 1.15
CA GLY A 37 -9.93 1.66 1.99
C GLY A 37 -11.26 2.30 1.60
N ASP A 38 -12.23 2.19 2.50
CA ASP A 38 -13.54 2.82 2.40
C ASP A 38 -13.41 4.36 2.44
N ALA A 39 -14.34 5.06 1.78
CA ALA A 39 -14.41 6.52 1.80
C ALA A 39 -14.88 7.07 3.16
N SER A 40 -15.57 6.26 3.96
CA SER A 40 -16.06 6.59 5.30
C SER A 40 -15.73 5.47 6.29
N PRO A 41 -14.44 5.24 6.58
CA PRO A 41 -13.99 4.06 7.32
C PRO A 41 -14.39 4.13 8.79
N ARG A 42 -14.84 3.01 9.36
CA ARG A 42 -15.04 2.86 10.81
C ARG A 42 -13.84 2.23 11.54
N LEU A 43 -12.88 1.70 10.80
CA LEU A 43 -11.64 1.10 11.30
C LEU A 43 -10.45 1.64 10.51
N LEU A 44 -9.38 2.04 11.20
CA LEU A 44 -8.11 2.44 10.60
C LEU A 44 -7.00 1.47 11.00
N ILE A 45 -6.37 0.86 10.01
CA ILE A 45 -5.17 0.03 10.20
C ILE A 45 -3.95 0.85 9.82
N VAL A 46 -3.02 1.02 10.77
CA VAL A 46 -1.80 1.81 10.59
C VAL A 46 -0.60 0.88 10.54
N GLY A 47 0.04 0.81 9.38
CA GLY A 47 1.32 0.12 9.20
C GLY A 47 2.53 1.00 9.51
N LEU A 48 3.72 0.39 9.56
CA LEU A 48 4.98 1.10 9.82
C LEU A 48 5.51 1.83 8.57
N ALA A 49 5.75 1.10 7.49
CA ALA A 49 6.30 1.62 6.25
C ALA A 49 6.07 0.66 5.07
N PRO A 50 6.08 1.13 3.81
CA PRO A 50 6.03 0.29 2.63
C PRO A 50 7.21 -0.69 2.54
N GLY A 51 6.93 -1.99 2.40
CA GLY A 51 7.94 -2.99 2.05
C GLY A 51 8.44 -2.78 0.61
N MET A 52 9.73 -3.04 0.37
CA MET A 52 10.38 -2.84 -0.94
C MET A 52 9.66 -3.59 -2.07
N HIS A 53 9.36 -4.88 -1.88
CA HIS A 53 8.68 -5.73 -2.87
C HIS A 53 7.15 -5.84 -2.66
N GLY A 54 6.64 -5.19 -1.62
CA GLY A 54 5.22 -5.06 -1.33
C GLY A 54 4.68 -3.75 -1.89
N ALA A 55 4.28 -2.84 -1.01
CA ALA A 55 3.66 -1.57 -1.41
C ALA A 55 4.56 -0.65 -2.26
N ASN A 56 5.90 -0.72 -2.18
CA ASN A 56 6.77 0.01 -3.10
C ASN A 56 6.77 -0.57 -4.52
N ARG A 57 6.43 -1.85 -4.68
CA ARG A 57 6.20 -2.48 -5.98
C ARG A 57 4.79 -2.20 -6.47
N THR A 58 3.79 -2.49 -5.64
CA THR A 58 2.38 -2.57 -6.04
C THR A 58 1.65 -1.23 -5.97
N GLY A 59 2.12 -0.29 -5.14
CA GLY A 59 1.46 1.01 -4.95
C GLY A 59 0.21 0.97 -4.07
N ARG A 60 -0.08 -0.15 -3.41
CA ARG A 60 -1.18 -0.27 -2.44
C ARG A 60 -0.65 -0.78 -1.08
N PRO A 61 -1.09 -0.21 0.05
CA PRO A 61 -0.69 -0.68 1.38
C PRO A 61 -0.94 -2.19 1.55
N PHE A 62 0.05 -2.87 2.14
CA PHE A 62 0.01 -4.31 2.44
C PHE A 62 -0.24 -5.22 1.23
N THR A 63 0.00 -4.77 -0.01
CA THR A 63 -0.26 -5.60 -1.20
C THR A 63 1.04 -6.17 -1.76
N GLY A 64 1.06 -7.48 -2.00
CA GLY A 64 2.17 -8.15 -2.67
C GLY A 64 3.35 -8.55 -1.77
N ASP A 65 3.19 -8.56 -0.44
CA ASP A 65 4.15 -9.09 0.53
C ASP A 65 3.47 -9.95 1.60
N PHE A 66 4.29 -10.54 2.49
CA PHE A 66 3.81 -11.45 3.53
C PHE A 66 2.88 -10.78 4.57
N ALA A 67 3.10 -9.50 4.88
CA ALA A 67 2.24 -8.77 5.81
C ALA A 67 0.81 -8.65 5.24
N GLY A 68 0.71 -8.51 3.92
CA GLY A 68 -0.56 -8.53 3.18
C GLY A 68 -1.38 -9.80 3.32
N ILE A 69 -0.72 -10.96 3.27
CA ILE A 69 -1.40 -12.26 3.29
C ILE A 69 -2.26 -12.37 4.56
N LEU A 70 -1.61 -12.24 5.73
CA LEU A 70 -2.31 -12.36 7.00
C LEU A 70 -3.39 -11.28 7.18
N LEU A 71 -3.11 -10.05 6.75
CA LEU A 71 -4.04 -8.93 6.91
C LEU A 71 -5.31 -9.11 6.07
N TYR A 72 -5.16 -9.32 4.76
CA TYR A 72 -6.31 -9.40 3.85
C TYR A 72 -7.13 -10.68 4.08
N GLU A 73 -6.50 -11.79 4.47
CA GLU A 73 -7.21 -13.00 4.88
C GLU A 73 -8.07 -12.74 6.12
N SER A 74 -7.51 -12.07 7.14
CA SER A 74 -8.21 -11.73 8.37
C SER A 74 -9.37 -10.75 8.11
N LEU A 75 -9.15 -9.72 7.30
CA LEU A 75 -10.18 -8.75 6.94
C LEU A 75 -11.33 -9.41 6.16
N HIS A 76 -11.02 -10.33 5.26
CA HIS A 76 -12.03 -11.09 4.53
C HIS A 76 -12.84 -12.00 5.46
N ALA A 77 -12.17 -12.71 6.38
CA ALA A 77 -12.85 -13.57 7.36
C ALA A 77 -13.82 -12.79 8.27
N LEU A 78 -13.54 -11.51 8.51
CA LEU A 78 -14.38 -10.59 9.29
C LEU A 78 -15.43 -9.84 8.43
N GLY A 79 -15.49 -10.08 7.12
CA GLY A 79 -16.40 -9.38 6.21
C GLY A 79 -16.01 -7.93 5.88
N LEU A 80 -14.80 -7.51 6.23
CA LEU A 80 -14.24 -6.17 6.00
C LEU A 80 -13.48 -6.04 4.67
N SER A 81 -13.29 -7.14 3.94
CA SER A 81 -12.68 -7.17 2.61
C SER A 81 -13.54 -7.99 1.64
N SER A 82 -13.57 -7.60 0.36
CA SER A 82 -14.27 -8.33 -0.71
C SER A 82 -13.54 -9.58 -1.17
N ALA A 83 -12.25 -9.74 -0.85
CA ALA A 83 -11.43 -10.88 -1.23
C ALA A 83 -10.36 -11.16 -0.15
N PRO A 84 -9.91 -12.42 -0.02
CA PRO A 84 -8.92 -12.81 0.99
C PRO A 84 -7.48 -12.43 0.62
N THR A 85 -7.21 -12.04 -0.63
CA THR A 85 -5.86 -11.79 -1.11
C THR A 85 -5.78 -10.44 -1.83
N SER A 86 -4.66 -9.73 -1.67
CA SER A 86 -4.31 -8.59 -2.52
C SER A 86 -2.97 -8.84 -3.21
N VAL A 87 -3.01 -8.95 -4.54
CA VAL A 87 -1.86 -9.28 -5.38
C VAL A 87 -1.33 -8.05 -6.13
N ASP A 88 -2.23 -7.15 -6.54
CA ASP A 88 -1.94 -5.95 -7.31
C ASP A 88 -2.88 -4.79 -6.95
N ALA A 89 -2.47 -3.54 -7.19
CA ALA A 89 -3.33 -2.38 -6.95
C ALA A 89 -4.58 -2.28 -7.85
N HIS A 90 -4.73 -3.14 -8.86
CA HIS A 90 -5.87 -3.19 -9.77
C HIS A 90 -6.62 -4.53 -9.69
N ASP A 91 -6.34 -5.35 -8.68
CA ASP A 91 -6.97 -6.68 -8.47
C ASP A 91 -8.47 -6.65 -8.13
N GLY A 92 -9.07 -5.45 -8.04
CA GLY A 92 -10.49 -5.27 -7.74
C GLY A 92 -10.88 -5.48 -6.28
N LEU A 93 -9.94 -5.74 -5.37
CA LEU A 93 -10.21 -5.83 -3.93
C LEU A 93 -10.76 -4.50 -3.42
N ARG A 94 -11.80 -4.59 -2.58
CA ARG A 94 -12.43 -3.45 -1.89
C ARG A 94 -12.49 -3.74 -0.40
N LEU A 95 -12.26 -2.71 0.40
CA LEU A 95 -12.50 -2.77 1.85
C LEU A 95 -13.87 -2.17 2.15
N ASN A 96 -14.58 -2.80 3.07
CA ASN A 96 -15.93 -2.42 3.44
C ASN A 96 -15.95 -1.94 4.90
N GLY A 97 -16.56 -0.78 5.13
CA GLY A 97 -17.05 -0.41 6.45
C GLY A 97 -16.36 0.76 7.14
#